data_AF-A0A060BTL2-F1
#
_entry.id   AF-A0A060BTL2-F1
#
_cell.length_a   1.000
_cell.length_b   1.000
_cell.length_c   1.000
_cell.angle_alpha   90.00
_cell.angle_beta   90.00
_cell.angle_gamma   90.00
#
_symmetry.space_group_name_H-M   'P 1'
#
loop_
_entity.id
_entity.type
_entity.pdbx_description
1 polymer ?
#
loop_
_entity_poly.entity_id
_entity_poly.type
_entity_poly.pdbx_seq_one_letter_code
_entity_poly.pdbx_strand_id
1 'polypeptide(L)'
;AHYEIVPTGLVYYIDSGTGGTDSPQYLAVKDSTPGLLNDVVDRVSPGADEWGYVADGMKVKASTDIDDKFSTGLYQDTTQLIYRLPLEAGTYTLTAGFTEWWGQSRTMNQTVSVDGEELAKGTPLSGSNTPLAEELTFTLAEPATVEYRVTNEGAGS
;
A
#
# COMPACT_ATOMS: atom_id res chain seq x y z
N ALA A 1 18.64 -16.85 -1.74
CA ALA A 1 17.17 -16.91 -1.84
C ALA A 1 16.60 -16.25 -0.60
N HIS A 2 16.01 -15.07 -0.75
CA HIS A 2 15.18 -14.47 0.29
C HIS A 2 13.80 -15.14 0.15
N TYR A 3 13.41 -15.95 1.12
CA TYR A 3 12.10 -16.59 1.13
C TYR A 3 11.13 -15.63 1.79
N GLU A 4 10.13 -15.18 1.05
CA GLU A 4 9.01 -14.43 1.61
C GLU A 4 7.84 -15.38 1.81
N ILE A 5 7.24 -15.36 3.00
CA ILE A 5 6.07 -16.17 3.30
C ILE A 5 4.86 -15.42 2.75
N VAL A 6 4.22 -16.00 1.74
CA VAL A 6 2.93 -15.51 1.24
C VAL A 6 1.83 -15.98 2.20
N PRO A 7 1.07 -15.07 2.84
CA PRO A 7 -0.02 -15.45 3.73
C PRO A 7 -1.09 -16.26 3.01
N THR A 8 -1.66 -17.26 3.68
CA THR A 8 -2.84 -17.94 3.16
C THR A 8 -4.01 -16.96 3.14
N GLY A 9 -4.68 -16.82 1.99
CA GLY A 9 -5.78 -15.87 1.83
C GLY A 9 -5.35 -14.44 1.43
N LEU A 10 -4.12 -14.27 0.92
CA LEU A 10 -3.70 -13.01 0.33
C LEU A 10 -4.62 -12.61 -0.83
N VAL A 11 -5.27 -11.45 -0.72
CA VAL A 11 -6.22 -10.92 -1.72
C VAL A 11 -5.63 -9.81 -2.58
N TYR A 12 -4.66 -9.06 -2.08
CA TYR A 12 -3.93 -8.05 -2.85
C TYR A 12 -2.43 -8.21 -2.60
N TYR A 13 -1.65 -8.12 -3.67
CA TYR A 13 -0.20 -7.95 -3.59
C TYR A 13 0.22 -6.86 -4.58
N ILE A 14 0.53 -5.68 -4.05
CA ILE A 14 0.82 -4.47 -4.83
C ILE A 14 2.28 -4.10 -4.61
N ASP A 15 3.09 -4.19 -5.67
CA ASP A 15 4.45 -3.65 -5.65
C ASP A 15 4.39 -2.22 -6.18
N SER A 16 4.33 -1.28 -5.24
CA SER A 16 4.00 0.11 -5.49
C SER A 16 5.10 0.82 -6.28
N GLY A 17 4.73 1.68 -7.22
CA GLY A 17 5.67 2.57 -7.88
C GLY A 17 6.70 1.89 -8.80
N THR A 18 6.34 0.73 -9.35
CA THR A 18 7.11 0.05 -10.42
C THR A 18 6.89 0.69 -11.81
N GLY A 19 6.07 1.75 -11.89
CA GLY A 19 5.66 2.35 -13.16
C GLY A 19 4.79 1.42 -14.02
N GLY A 20 4.12 0.44 -13.39
CA GLY A 20 3.32 -0.58 -14.08
C GLY A 20 4.15 -1.72 -14.68
N THR A 21 5.44 -1.81 -14.38
CA THR A 21 6.31 -2.91 -14.80
C THR A 21 6.26 -4.02 -13.76
N ASP A 22 5.90 -5.24 -14.16
CA ASP A 22 5.85 -6.37 -13.25
C ASP A 22 7.22 -6.64 -12.63
N SER A 23 7.31 -6.60 -11.30
CA SER A 23 8.51 -7.00 -10.58
C SER A 23 8.60 -8.54 -10.49
N PRO A 24 9.81 -9.11 -10.37
CA PRO A 24 9.95 -10.55 -10.18
C PRO A 24 9.19 -11.07 -8.97
N GLN A 25 9.08 -10.24 -7.92
CA GLN A 25 8.34 -10.59 -6.73
C GLN A 25 6.83 -10.61 -6.96
N TYR A 26 6.27 -9.61 -7.64
CA TYR A 26 4.85 -9.61 -8.03
C TYR A 26 4.50 -10.84 -8.86
N LEU A 27 5.34 -11.18 -9.86
CA LEU A 27 5.13 -12.37 -10.69
C LEU A 27 5.14 -13.65 -9.86
N ALA A 28 6.09 -13.81 -8.94
CA ALA A 28 6.15 -14.99 -8.08
C ALA A 28 4.92 -15.13 -7.16
N VAL A 29 4.42 -14.02 -6.60
CA VAL A 29 3.21 -14.03 -5.76
C VAL A 29 1.97 -14.32 -6.61
N LYS A 30 1.84 -13.69 -7.79
CA LYS A 30 0.74 -13.92 -8.73
C LYS A 30 0.66 -15.38 -9.18
N ASP A 31 1.79 -15.97 -9.55
CA ASP A 31 1.85 -17.36 -9.99
C ASP A 31 1.48 -18.36 -8.88
N SER A 32 1.80 -18.02 -7.62
CA SER A 32 1.49 -18.85 -6.45
C SER A 32 0.11 -18.58 -5.83
N THR A 33 -0.56 -17.49 -6.22
CA THR A 33 -1.80 -17.00 -5.60
C THR A 33 -2.86 -16.69 -6.66
N PRO A 34 -3.54 -17.71 -7.22
CA PRO A 34 -4.48 -17.54 -8.34
C PRO A 34 -5.75 -16.73 -8.03
N GLY A 35 -5.93 -16.28 -6.78
CA GLY A 35 -7.09 -15.50 -6.31
C GLY A 35 -6.78 -14.02 -6.02
N LEU A 36 -5.62 -13.49 -6.42
CA LEU A 36 -5.34 -12.06 -6.26
C LEU A 36 -6.38 -11.21 -7.01
N LEU A 37 -6.86 -10.17 -6.35
CA LEU A 37 -7.82 -9.22 -6.88
C LEU A 37 -7.18 -8.18 -7.80
N ASN A 38 -5.87 -7.90 -7.64
CA ASN A 38 -5.16 -7.01 -8.55
C ASN A 38 -4.60 -7.77 -9.77
N ASP A 39 -4.98 -7.31 -10.95
CA ASP A 39 -4.67 -7.90 -12.24
C ASP A 39 -3.31 -7.44 -12.82
N VAL A 40 -2.80 -6.32 -12.31
CA VAL A 40 -1.47 -5.75 -12.61
C VAL A 40 -0.72 -5.41 -11.33
N VAL A 41 0.59 -5.19 -11.44
CA VAL A 41 1.51 -4.93 -10.32
C VAL A 41 1.12 -3.73 -9.45
N ASP A 42 0.69 -2.64 -10.09
CA ASP A 42 0.24 -1.39 -9.48
C ASP A 42 -0.44 -0.54 -10.57
N ARG A 43 -1.44 0.28 -10.21
CA ARG A 43 -2.13 1.14 -11.17
C ARG A 43 -2.83 2.33 -10.49
N VAL A 44 -3.06 3.37 -11.27
CA VAL A 44 -4.01 4.43 -10.90
C VAL A 44 -5.41 3.83 -10.80
N SER A 45 -6.12 4.10 -9.71
CA SER A 45 -7.52 3.76 -9.55
C SER A 45 -8.37 4.52 -10.59
N PRO A 46 -9.11 3.81 -11.47
CA PRO A 46 -9.94 4.46 -12.49
C PRO A 46 -11.28 4.99 -11.95
N GLY A 47 -11.67 4.61 -10.73
CA GLY A 47 -12.97 4.96 -10.14
C GLY A 47 -13.01 4.76 -8.62
N ALA A 48 -14.06 5.25 -7.96
CA ALA A 48 -14.18 5.17 -6.50
C ALA A 48 -14.30 3.72 -5.98
N ASP A 49 -14.87 2.82 -6.79
CA ASP A 49 -15.07 1.41 -6.45
C ASP A 49 -14.08 0.48 -7.15
N GLU A 50 -13.00 1.04 -7.71
CA GLU A 50 -12.00 0.29 -8.45
C GLU A 50 -10.63 0.41 -7.81
N TRP A 51 -9.93 -0.71 -7.69
CA TRP A 51 -8.65 -0.77 -7.01
C TRP A 51 -7.58 0.08 -7.69
N GLY A 52 -6.64 0.57 -6.88
CA GLY A 52 -5.45 1.32 -7.31
C GLY A 52 -5.19 2.53 -6.44
N TYR A 53 -4.12 3.28 -6.73
CA TYR A 53 -3.83 4.52 -6.04
C TYR A 53 -4.56 5.72 -6.66
N VAL A 54 -4.89 6.72 -5.84
CA VAL A 54 -5.42 8.00 -6.31
C VAL A 54 -4.27 8.83 -6.86
N ALA A 55 -4.34 9.25 -8.13
CA ALA A 55 -3.20 9.89 -8.81
C ALA A 55 -2.89 11.33 -8.36
N ASP A 56 -3.84 12.01 -7.71
CA ASP A 56 -3.66 13.41 -7.29
C ASP A 56 -2.47 13.53 -6.32
N GLY A 57 -1.51 14.39 -6.67
CA GLY A 57 -0.27 14.57 -5.90
C GLY A 57 0.73 13.43 -5.91
N MET A 58 0.43 12.30 -6.56
CA MET A 58 1.29 11.11 -6.53
C MET A 58 2.41 11.16 -7.55
N LYS A 59 3.58 10.68 -7.14
CA LYS A 59 4.79 10.56 -7.94
C LYS A 59 5.38 9.15 -7.80
N VAL A 60 5.88 8.64 -8.92
CA VAL A 60 6.64 7.40 -8.94
C VAL A 60 8.11 7.70 -8.66
N LYS A 61 8.71 7.00 -7.71
CA LYS A 61 10.14 7.14 -7.44
C LYS A 61 10.94 6.60 -8.64
N ALA A 62 11.78 7.46 -9.21
CA ALA A 62 12.70 7.09 -10.30
C ALA A 62 14.03 6.51 -9.77
N SER A 63 14.80 5.90 -10.68
CA SER A 63 16.13 5.32 -10.40
C SER A 63 16.08 4.33 -9.23
N THR A 64 15.19 3.35 -9.35
CA THR A 64 14.97 2.27 -8.39
C THR A 64 15.54 0.96 -8.91
N ASP A 65 15.64 -0.01 -8.01
CA ASP A 65 15.97 -1.40 -8.33
C ASP A 65 14.66 -2.21 -8.29
N ILE A 66 14.27 -2.79 -9.42
CA ILE A 66 13.01 -3.55 -9.53
C ILE A 66 13.08 -4.90 -8.80
N ASP A 67 14.28 -5.37 -8.47
CA ASP A 67 14.51 -6.61 -7.73
C ASP A 67 14.41 -6.41 -6.20
N ASP A 68 14.32 -5.16 -5.73
CA ASP A 68 14.17 -4.79 -4.32
C ASP A 68 12.85 -4.03 -4.10
N LYS A 69 11.86 -4.70 -3.48
CA LYS A 69 10.53 -4.14 -3.18
C LYS A 69 10.55 -2.91 -2.26
N PHE A 70 11.66 -2.66 -1.55
CA PHE A 70 11.83 -1.44 -0.75
C PHE A 70 12.51 -0.32 -1.56
N SER A 71 13.05 -0.62 -2.73
CA SER A 71 13.64 0.38 -3.63
C SER A 71 12.59 1.07 -4.48
N THR A 72 11.58 0.32 -4.95
CA THR A 72 10.38 0.82 -5.65
C THR A 72 9.42 1.53 -4.69
N GLY A 73 8.59 2.43 -5.21
CA GLY A 73 7.52 3.04 -4.40
C GLY A 73 6.94 4.33 -4.97
N LEU A 74 5.80 4.71 -4.40
CA LEU A 74 5.18 6.00 -4.61
C LEU A 74 5.58 6.99 -3.51
N TYR A 75 5.68 8.25 -3.88
CA TYR A 75 5.74 9.36 -2.93
C TYR A 75 4.81 10.47 -3.39
N GLN A 76 4.70 11.50 -2.58
CA GLN A 76 3.69 12.53 -2.79
C GLN A 76 4.29 13.93 -2.63
N ASP A 77 3.80 14.88 -3.43
CA ASP A 77 4.11 16.31 -3.31
C ASP A 77 3.01 17.10 -2.55
N THR A 78 1.97 16.41 -2.09
CA THR A 78 0.80 16.93 -1.36
C THR A 78 0.87 16.64 0.17
N THR A 79 -0.27 16.30 0.80
CA THR A 79 -0.35 15.85 2.20
C THR A 79 -0.75 14.39 2.41
N GLN A 80 -1.21 13.68 1.38
CA GLN A 80 -1.74 12.32 1.52
C GLN A 80 -1.52 11.45 0.28
N LEU A 81 -1.22 10.16 0.49
CA LEU A 81 -1.28 9.09 -0.49
C LEU A 81 -2.47 8.19 -0.15
N ILE A 82 -3.25 7.79 -1.15
CA ILE A 82 -4.43 6.94 -0.96
C ILE A 82 -4.41 5.76 -1.94
N TYR A 83 -4.66 4.56 -1.42
CA TYR A 83 -5.03 3.37 -2.19
C TYR A 83 -6.50 3.02 -1.93
N ARG A 84 -7.23 2.66 -2.99
CA ARG A 84 -8.56 2.08 -2.93
C ARG A 84 -8.49 0.58 -3.09
N LEU A 85 -9.17 -0.15 -2.21
CA LEU A 85 -9.15 -1.60 -2.12
C LEU A 85 -10.59 -2.12 -1.91
N PRO A 86 -11.33 -2.43 -3.00
CA PRO A 86 -12.59 -3.14 -2.91
C PRO A 86 -12.39 -4.51 -2.26
N LEU A 87 -13.14 -4.79 -1.20
CA LEU A 87 -13.04 -5.99 -0.38
C LEU A 87 -14.43 -6.50 0.02
N GLU A 88 -14.56 -7.82 0.11
CA GLU A 88 -15.74 -8.46 0.70
C GLU A 88 -15.73 -8.30 2.24
N ALA A 89 -16.87 -8.61 2.88
CA ALA A 89 -16.93 -8.67 4.34
C ALA A 89 -15.90 -9.63 4.91
N GLY A 90 -15.22 -9.24 5.99
CA GLY A 90 -14.15 -10.04 6.58
C GLY A 90 -13.20 -9.24 7.47
N THR A 91 -12.28 -9.95 8.11
CA THR A 91 -11.17 -9.35 8.87
C THR A 91 -9.90 -9.45 8.05
N TYR A 92 -9.22 -8.32 7.90
CA TYR A 92 -8.04 -8.18 7.06
C TYR A 92 -6.87 -7.62 7.86
N THR A 93 -5.68 -8.04 7.48
CA THR A 93 -4.43 -7.39 7.87
C THR A 93 -3.80 -6.79 6.61
N LEU A 94 -3.59 -5.48 6.63
CA LEU A 94 -2.87 -4.75 5.60
C LEU A 94 -1.44 -4.53 6.10
N THR A 95 -0.46 -5.01 5.34
CA THR A 95 0.97 -4.78 5.60
C THR A 95 1.50 -3.79 4.56
N ALA A 96 2.02 -2.65 5.01
CA ALA A 96 2.59 -1.61 4.14
C ALA A 96 4.09 -1.47 4.37
N GLY A 97 4.86 -1.39 3.28
CA GLY A 97 6.31 -1.15 3.30
C GLY A 97 6.65 0.33 3.13
N PHE A 98 7.67 0.80 3.84
CA PHE A 98 8.11 2.19 3.81
C PHE A 98 9.63 2.31 3.68
N THR A 99 10.07 3.22 2.81
CA THR A 99 11.48 3.54 2.57
C THR A 99 11.72 5.04 2.57
N GLU A 100 12.73 5.51 3.29
CA GLU A 100 13.22 6.88 3.18
C GLU A 100 14.36 6.95 2.16
N TRP A 101 14.08 7.50 0.99
CA TRP A 101 15.06 7.59 -0.10
C TRP A 101 16.00 8.80 -0.01
N TRP A 102 15.68 9.81 0.78
CA TRP A 102 16.41 11.09 0.80
C TRP A 102 17.09 11.38 2.13
N GLY A 103 17.13 10.42 3.05
CA GLY A 103 17.71 10.58 4.38
C GLY A 103 17.00 11.65 5.24
N GLN A 104 15.72 11.91 4.99
CA GLN A 104 14.94 12.87 5.75
C GLN A 104 14.20 12.20 6.91
N SER A 105 14.06 12.92 8.04
CA SER A 105 13.18 12.48 9.12
C SER A 105 11.80 13.09 8.89
N ARG A 106 10.85 12.24 8.49
CA ARG A 106 9.46 12.62 8.25
C ARG A 106 8.57 11.72 9.09
N THR A 107 7.65 12.35 9.82
CA THR A 107 6.57 11.61 10.46
C THR A 107 5.50 11.29 9.42
N MET A 108 5.12 10.03 9.34
CA MET A 108 4.01 9.59 8.50
C MET A 108 2.98 8.90 9.37
N ASN A 109 1.70 9.06 9.07
CA ASN A 109 0.62 8.36 9.73
C ASN A 109 -0.13 7.52 8.72
N GLN A 110 -0.54 6.32 9.12
CA GLN A 110 -1.31 5.44 8.27
C GLN A 110 -2.68 5.13 8.88
N THR A 111 -3.71 5.14 8.05
CA THR A 111 -5.09 4.81 8.43
C THR A 111 -5.77 3.96 7.37
N VAL A 112 -6.77 3.21 7.80
CA VAL A 112 -7.73 2.48 6.95
C VAL A 112 -9.09 3.06 7.27
N SER A 113 -9.85 3.42 6.24
CA SER A 113 -11.20 3.95 6.37
C SER A 113 -12.14 3.43 5.30
N VAL A 114 -13.44 3.52 5.54
CA VAL A 114 -14.51 3.30 4.55
C VAL A 114 -15.44 4.51 4.62
N ASP A 115 -15.72 5.14 3.48
CA ASP A 115 -16.58 6.34 3.39
C ASP A 115 -16.21 7.47 4.38
N GLY A 116 -14.91 7.58 4.71
CA GLY A 116 -14.37 8.55 5.66
C GLY A 116 -14.44 8.14 7.13
N GLU A 117 -15.05 7.00 7.47
CA GLU A 117 -15.02 6.43 8.82
C GLU A 117 -13.75 5.60 9.03
N GLU A 118 -12.93 5.98 10.02
CA GLU A 118 -11.69 5.28 10.37
C GLU A 118 -11.99 3.91 11.00
N LEU A 119 -11.43 2.85 10.41
CA LEU A 119 -11.52 1.48 10.90
C LEU A 119 -10.27 1.04 11.66
N ALA A 120 -9.11 1.56 11.27
CA ALA A 120 -7.83 1.29 11.93
C ALA A 120 -6.83 2.43 11.69
N LYS A 121 -5.91 2.58 12.64
CA LYS A 121 -4.85 3.58 12.59
C LYS A 121 -3.58 3.04 13.22
N GLY A 122 -2.46 3.33 12.56
CA GLY A 122 -1.14 2.91 13.00
C GLY A 122 -0.51 3.89 13.99
N THR A 123 0.64 3.50 14.52
CA THR A 123 1.52 4.44 15.22
C THR A 123 2.20 5.37 14.19
N PRO A 124 2.57 6.60 14.60
CA PRO A 124 3.34 7.48 13.73
C PRO A 124 4.68 6.83 13.35
N LEU A 125 4.94 6.74 12.05
CA LEU A 125 6.15 6.19 11.45
C LEU A 125 7.21 7.28 11.34
N SER A 126 8.48 6.89 11.40
CA SER A 126 9.61 7.81 11.21
C SER A 126 10.50 7.34 10.07
N GLY A 127 10.81 8.24 9.13
CA GLY A 127 11.77 8.00 8.05
C GLY A 127 13.16 7.58 8.54
N SER A 128 13.50 7.86 9.80
CA SER A 128 14.79 7.48 10.41
C SER A 128 14.94 5.98 10.69
N ASN A 129 13.87 5.18 10.59
CA ASN A 129 13.87 3.74 10.88
C ASN A 129 13.53 2.86 9.66
N THR A 130 13.83 3.31 8.44
CA THR A 130 13.48 2.61 7.20
C THR A 130 14.67 1.83 6.58
N PRO A 131 14.43 0.78 5.77
CA PRO A 131 13.13 0.24 5.36
C PRO A 131 12.42 -0.46 6.53
N LEU A 132 11.09 -0.33 6.57
CA LEU A 132 10.24 -0.98 7.58
C LEU A 132 8.92 -1.44 6.96
N ALA A 133 8.27 -2.41 7.59
CA ALA A 133 6.94 -2.87 7.23
C ALA A 133 6.04 -2.82 8.46
N GLU A 134 4.83 -2.29 8.31
CA GLU A 134 3.91 -2.06 9.42
C GLU A 134 2.52 -2.55 9.05
N GLU A 135 1.77 -2.99 10.06
CA GLU A 135 0.51 -3.67 9.88
C GLU A 135 -0.66 -2.87 10.47
N LEU A 136 -1.80 -2.93 9.79
CA LEU A 136 -3.10 -2.51 10.29
C LEU A 136 -4.07 -3.67 10.16
N THR A 137 -4.80 -3.96 11.23
CA THR A 137 -5.88 -4.95 11.20
C THR A 137 -7.21 -4.25 11.35
N PHE A 138 -8.15 -4.57 10.46
CA PHE A 138 -9.49 -3.99 10.44
C PHE A 138 -10.53 -5.06 10.06
N THR A 139 -11.80 -4.77 10.29
CA THR A 139 -12.92 -5.66 9.95
C THR A 139 -13.99 -4.91 9.19
N LEU A 140 -14.48 -5.52 8.11
CA LEU A 140 -15.60 -5.08 7.31
C LEU A 140 -16.82 -5.94 7.63
N ALA A 141 -17.92 -5.31 8.04
CA ALA A 141 -19.18 -6.01 8.33
C ALA A 141 -19.93 -6.42 7.04
N GLU A 142 -19.72 -5.66 5.97
CA GLU A 142 -20.30 -5.87 4.64
C GLU A 142 -19.25 -5.49 3.57
N PRO A 143 -19.44 -5.87 2.29
CA PRO A 143 -18.52 -5.50 1.22
C PRO A 143 -18.41 -3.98 1.08
N ALA A 144 -17.18 -3.47 0.94
CA ALA A 144 -16.90 -2.04 0.85
C ALA A 144 -15.58 -1.77 0.12
N THR A 145 -15.40 -0.52 -0.33
CA THR A 145 -14.09 -0.04 -0.81
C THR A 145 -13.33 0.61 0.33
N VAL A 146 -12.23 -0.01 0.74
CA VAL A 146 -11.33 0.53 1.75
C VAL A 146 -10.43 1.58 1.13
N GLU A 147 -10.31 2.74 1.78
CA GLU A 147 -9.24 3.69 1.55
C GLU A 147 -8.11 3.47 2.57
N TYR A 148 -6.97 2.98 2.09
CA TYR A 148 -5.72 3.00 2.82
C TYR A 148 -5.02 4.34 2.57
N ARG A 149 -4.72 5.08 3.64
CA ARG A 149 -4.18 6.44 3.55
C ARG A 149 -2.88 6.57 4.32
N VAL A 150 -1.90 7.24 3.72
CA VAL A 150 -0.64 7.65 4.37
C VAL A 150 -0.52 9.17 4.30
N THR A 151 -0.37 9.84 5.44
CA THR A 151 -0.30 11.31 5.52
C THR A 151 0.97 11.79 6.21
N ASN A 152 1.45 13.00 5.86
CA ASN A 152 2.49 13.70 6.63
C ASN A 152 1.91 14.56 7.77
N GLU A 153 0.61 14.86 7.72
CA GLU A 153 -0.12 15.48 8.82
C GLU A 153 -0.45 14.42 9.87
N GLY A 154 -0.51 14.83 11.14
CA GLY A 154 -1.01 13.96 12.21
C GLY A 154 -2.36 13.37 11.80
N ALA A 155 -2.52 12.05 11.84
CA ALA A 155 -3.80 11.44 11.51
C ALA A 155 -4.86 11.98 12.48
N GLY A 156 -5.78 12.81 11.99
CA GLY A 156 -6.97 13.33 12.68
C GLY A 156 -6.78 13.86 14.11
N SER A 157 -6.94 15.18 14.28
CA SER A 157 -7.25 15.80 15.57
C SER A 157 -8.65 15.44 16.06
#